data_AF-A0A930DQI7-F1
#
_entry.id   AF-A0A930DQI7-F1
#
_cell.length_a   1.000
_cell.length_b   1.000
_cell.length_c   1.000
_cell.angle_alpha   90.00
_cell.angle_beta   90.00
_cell.angle_gamma   90.00
#
_symmetry.space_group_name_H-M   'P 1'
#
loop_
_entity.id
_entity.type
_entity.pdbx_description
1 polymer ?
#
loop_
_entity_poly.entity_id
_entity_poly.type
_entity_poly.pdbx_seq_one_letter_code
_entity_poly.pdbx_strand_id
1 'polypeptide(L)'
;MGFKNVTVAGGGVLGSQIAFQTAYCGFNVKIWLRSEESIARCQPKLDRLKAIYLGILEAMKTDPSAYARGLSKKYPLSAEEIEECKNKVEEAYKNIVLTSSYEEAAKDADLVIEAIAES
;
A
#
# COMPACT_ATOMS: atom_id res chain seq x y z
N MET A 1 3.55 17.95 -15.53
CA MET A 1 2.37 17.82 -14.66
C MET A 1 2.38 16.38 -14.15
N GLY A 2 2.51 16.16 -12.85
CA GLY A 2 2.71 14.82 -12.28
C GLY A 2 1.55 14.44 -11.38
N PHE A 3 0.99 13.26 -11.63
CA PHE A 3 0.02 12.59 -10.77
C PHE A 3 0.68 12.19 -9.43
N LYS A 4 0.09 12.52 -8.27
CA LYS A 4 0.71 12.23 -6.96
C LYS A 4 -0.25 11.71 -5.89
N ASN A 5 -1.53 12.11 -5.94
CA ASN A 5 -2.53 11.76 -4.93
C ASN A 5 -3.52 10.73 -5.47
N VAL A 6 -3.60 9.56 -4.81
CA VAL A 6 -4.46 8.45 -5.21
C VAL A 6 -5.51 8.19 -4.14
N THR A 7 -6.75 8.08 -4.54
CA THR A 7 -7.81 7.57 -3.68
C THR A 7 -8.21 6.17 -4.13
N VAL A 8 -8.19 5.22 -3.21
CA VAL A 8 -8.72 3.87 -3.42
C VAL A 8 -10.08 3.77 -2.73
N ALA A 9 -11.14 3.59 -3.50
CA ALA A 9 -12.49 3.41 -2.97
C ALA A 9 -12.71 1.92 -2.63
N GLY A 10 -12.63 1.59 -1.34
CA GLY A 10 -12.78 0.23 -0.83
C GLY A 10 -11.49 -0.34 -0.21
N GLY A 11 -11.59 -0.81 1.05
CA GLY A 11 -10.50 -1.47 1.78
C GLY A 11 -10.70 -2.99 1.95
N GLY A 12 -11.25 -3.63 0.92
CA GLY A 12 -11.30 -5.09 0.80
C GLY A 12 -9.90 -5.69 0.59
N VAL A 13 -9.83 -6.98 0.24
CA VAL A 13 -8.53 -7.64 0.00
C VAL A 13 -7.76 -6.93 -1.12
N LEU A 14 -8.37 -6.78 -2.31
CA LEU A 14 -7.71 -6.11 -3.45
C LEU A 14 -7.47 -4.62 -3.19
N GLY A 15 -8.46 -3.89 -2.68
CA GLY A 15 -8.33 -2.46 -2.41
C GLY A 15 -7.18 -2.14 -1.44
N SER A 16 -7.02 -2.93 -0.36
CA SER A 16 -5.88 -2.76 0.55
C SER A 16 -4.53 -3.08 -0.10
N GLN A 17 -4.45 -4.09 -0.96
CA GLN A 17 -3.22 -4.41 -1.71
C GLN A 17 -2.84 -3.32 -2.71
N ILE A 18 -3.82 -2.80 -3.47
CA ILE A 18 -3.63 -1.69 -4.40
C ILE A 18 -3.13 -0.47 -3.66
N ALA A 19 -3.82 -0.10 -2.56
CA ALA A 19 -3.46 1.06 -1.76
C ALA A 19 -2.03 0.94 -1.20
N PHE A 20 -1.69 -0.22 -0.62
CA PHE A 20 -0.38 -0.45 -0.03
C PHE A 20 0.75 -0.39 -1.06
N GLN A 21 0.59 -1.07 -2.20
CA GLN A 21 1.59 -1.04 -3.26
C GLN A 21 1.73 0.36 -3.88
N THR A 22 0.63 1.10 -3.98
CA THR A 22 0.64 2.48 -4.48
C THR A 22 1.39 3.41 -3.54
N ALA A 23 1.15 3.30 -2.23
CA ALA A 23 1.89 4.03 -1.21
C ALA A 23 3.39 3.64 -1.21
N TYR A 24 3.69 2.34 -1.34
CA TYR A 24 5.06 1.83 -1.47
C TYR A 24 5.81 2.40 -2.68
N CYS A 25 5.10 2.66 -3.79
CA CYS A 25 5.65 3.33 -4.96
C CYS A 25 5.82 4.85 -4.79
N GLY A 26 5.54 5.39 -3.59
CA GLY A 26 5.78 6.78 -3.23
C GLY A 26 4.64 7.73 -3.58
N PHE A 27 3.42 7.25 -3.81
CA PHE A 27 2.24 8.12 -3.97
C PHE A 27 1.58 8.43 -2.62
N ASN A 28 0.88 9.55 -2.53
CA ASN A 28 0.03 9.85 -1.38
C ASN A 28 -1.28 9.08 -1.54
N VAL A 29 -1.64 8.24 -0.56
CA VAL A 29 -2.78 7.33 -0.70
C VAL A 29 -3.82 7.56 0.38
N LYS A 30 -5.07 7.72 -0.05
CA LYS A 30 -6.25 7.64 0.80
C LYS A 30 -7.03 6.38 0.46
N ILE A 31 -7.52 5.66 1.48
CA ILE A 31 -8.51 4.60 1.29
C ILE A 31 -9.84 5.15 1.80
N TRP A 32 -10.79 5.31 0.88
CA TRP A 32 -12.15 5.67 1.24
C TRP A 32 -12.96 4.43 1.59
N LEU A 33 -13.73 4.52 2.67
CA LEU A 33 -14.50 3.43 3.26
C LEU A 33 -15.90 3.92 3.62
N ARG A 34 -16.89 3.04 3.56
CA ARG A 34 -18.30 3.44 3.75
C ARG A 34 -18.69 3.73 5.20
N SER A 35 -17.87 3.34 6.18
CA SER A 35 -18.18 3.47 7.61
C SER A 35 -16.95 3.25 8.49
N GLU A 36 -17.04 3.64 9.77
CA GLU A 36 -16.01 3.40 10.79
C GLU A 36 -15.74 1.91 11.00
N GLU A 37 -16.76 1.05 10.92
CA GLU A 37 -16.57 -0.40 11.01
C GLU A 37 -15.80 -0.93 9.80
N SER A 38 -15.94 -0.28 8.64
CA SER A 38 -15.17 -0.62 7.45
C SER A 38 -13.70 -0.21 7.61
N ILE A 39 -13.42 0.91 8.27
CA ILE A 39 -12.08 1.34 8.70
C ILE A 39 -11.47 0.32 9.65
N ALA A 40 -12.19 -0.07 10.70
CA ALA A 40 -11.73 -1.07 11.66
C ALA A 40 -11.42 -2.43 11.01
N ARG A 41 -12.15 -2.81 9.96
CA ARG A 41 -11.85 -4.03 9.17
C ARG A 41 -10.72 -3.86 8.16
N CYS A 42 -10.40 -2.64 7.75
CA CYS A 42 -9.32 -2.35 6.80
C CYS A 42 -7.96 -2.39 7.48
N GLN A 43 -7.83 -1.80 8.67
CA GLN A 43 -6.56 -1.68 9.38
C GLN A 43 -5.81 -3.02 9.53
N PRO A 44 -6.42 -4.14 9.98
CA PRO A 44 -5.72 -5.42 10.11
C PRO A 44 -5.18 -5.96 8.77
N LYS A 45 -5.75 -5.55 7.64
CA LYS A 45 -5.23 -5.93 6.31
C LYS A 45 -3.94 -5.17 6.00
N LEU A 46 -3.88 -3.88 6.34
CA LEU A 46 -2.65 -3.09 6.19
C LEU A 46 -1.55 -3.62 7.12
N ASP A 47 -1.89 -3.98 8.36
CA ASP A 47 -0.96 -4.60 9.32
C ASP A 47 -0.36 -5.89 8.74
N ARG A 48 -1.24 -6.74 8.19
CA ARG A 48 -0.83 -8.00 7.54
C ARG A 48 0.05 -7.74 6.31
N LEU A 49 -0.29 -6.77 5.47
CA LEU A 49 0.49 -6.44 4.27
C LEU A 49 1.88 -5.93 4.62
N LYS A 50 1.99 -5.07 5.64
CA LYS A 50 3.29 -4.64 6.18
C LYS A 50 4.13 -5.85 6.59
N ALA A 51 3.58 -6.78 7.36
CA ALA A 51 4.29 -7.99 7.79
C ALA A 51 4.72 -8.86 6.61
N ILE A 52 3.86 -9.04 5.60
CA ILE A 52 4.17 -9.80 4.38
C ILE A 52 5.34 -9.16 3.61
N TYR A 53 5.30 -7.83 3.39
CA TYR A 53 6.34 -7.14 2.62
C TYR A 53 7.69 -7.23 3.33
N LEU A 54 7.72 -6.98 4.64
CA LEU A 54 8.94 -7.11 5.44
C LEU A 54 9.47 -8.55 5.44
N GLY A 55 8.58 -9.55 5.52
CA GLY A 55 8.95 -10.96 5.46
C GLY A 55 9.56 -11.36 4.13
N ILE A 56 8.99 -10.90 3.01
CA ILE A 56 9.55 -11.13 1.67
C ILE A 56 10.94 -10.49 1.56
N LEU A 57 11.11 -9.24 1.98
CA LEU A 57 12.39 -8.54 1.94
C LEU A 57 13.46 -9.22 2.80
N GLU A 58 13.07 -9.78 3.94
CA GLU A 58 14.00 -10.56 4.77
C GLU A 58 14.40 -11.88 4.09
N ALA A 59 13.44 -12.60 3.53
CA ALA A 59 13.70 -13.84 2.79
C ALA A 59 14.61 -13.60 1.57
N MET A 60 14.45 -12.47 0.87
CA MET A 60 15.28 -12.10 -0.28
C MET A 60 16.78 -11.96 0.04
N LYS A 61 17.18 -11.84 1.32
CA LYS A 61 18.59 -11.81 1.72
C LYS A 61 19.30 -13.14 1.49
N THR A 62 18.58 -14.25 1.56
CA THR A 62 19.17 -15.60 1.54
C THR A 62 18.53 -16.53 0.52
N ASP A 63 17.29 -16.26 0.08
CA ASP A 63 16.55 -17.05 -0.90
C ASP A 63 16.31 -16.27 -2.21
N PRO A 64 17.04 -16.60 -3.29
CA PRO A 64 16.80 -16.07 -4.63
C PRO A 64 15.36 -16.19 -5.13
N SER A 65 14.62 -17.23 -4.74
CA SER A 65 13.25 -17.48 -5.20
C SER A 65 12.22 -16.55 -4.53
N ALA A 66 12.59 -15.93 -3.41
CA ALA A 66 11.77 -14.93 -2.73
C ALA A 66 11.73 -13.58 -3.46
N TYR A 67 12.51 -13.38 -4.53
CA TYR A 67 12.55 -12.12 -5.25
C TYR A 67 11.16 -11.70 -5.77
N ALA A 68 10.66 -10.60 -5.22
CA ALA A 68 9.42 -9.96 -5.65
C ALA A 68 9.73 -8.70 -6.47
N ARG A 69 9.51 -8.76 -7.79
CA ARG A 69 9.71 -7.61 -8.71
C ARG A 69 8.87 -6.37 -8.35
N GLY A 70 7.79 -6.55 -7.59
CA GLY A 70 6.98 -5.44 -7.08
C GLY A 70 7.70 -4.59 -6.02
N LEU A 71 8.71 -5.13 -5.34
CA LEU A 71 9.46 -4.45 -4.28
C LEU A 71 10.73 -3.77 -4.80
N SER A 72 11.37 -4.37 -5.81
CA SER A 72 12.49 -3.76 -6.52
C SER A 72 12.55 -4.27 -7.96
N LYS A 73 12.97 -3.41 -8.88
CA LYS A 73 13.25 -3.78 -10.28
C LYS A 73 14.67 -4.33 -10.47
N LYS A 74 15.56 -4.08 -9.51
CA LYS A 74 16.95 -4.53 -9.52
C LYS A 74 17.04 -5.89 -8.86
N TYR A 75 17.84 -6.78 -9.44
CA TYR A 75 18.23 -8.05 -8.85
C TYR A 75 19.67 -8.41 -9.27
N PRO A 76 20.53 -8.91 -8.36
CA PRO A 76 20.31 -9.00 -6.91
C PRO A 76 20.34 -7.61 -6.25
N LEU A 77 19.76 -7.51 -5.06
CA LEU A 77 19.87 -6.32 -4.20
C LEU A 77 21.04 -6.51 -3.23
N SER A 78 21.70 -5.43 -2.84
CA SER A 78 22.59 -5.44 -1.68
C SER A 78 21.79 -5.46 -0.38
N ALA A 79 22.47 -5.70 0.75
CA ALA A 79 21.83 -5.65 2.06
C ALA A 79 21.29 -4.25 2.38
N GLU A 80 22.00 -3.21 1.99
CA GLU A 80 21.60 -1.81 2.15
C GLU A 80 20.34 -1.50 1.33
N GLU A 81 20.28 -1.94 0.07
CA GLU A 81 19.11 -1.76 -0.80
C GLU A 81 17.86 -2.48 -0.26
N ILE A 82 18.04 -3.64 0.39
CA ILE A 82 16.95 -4.35 1.06
C ILE A 82 16.43 -3.53 2.25
N GLU A 83 17.31 -2.96 3.07
CA GLU A 83 16.91 -2.11 4.20
C GLU A 83 16.23 -0.81 3.73
N GLU A 84 16.67 -0.21 2.63
CA GLU A 84 15.95 0.91 1.99
C GLU A 84 14.54 0.52 1.56
N CYS A 85 14.38 -0.67 0.95
CA CYS A 85 13.08 -1.21 0.60
C CYS A 85 12.19 -1.40 1.84
N LYS A 86 12.74 -1.85 2.98
CA LYS A 86 11.98 -1.98 4.24
C LYS A 86 11.54 -0.63 4.80
N ASN A 87 12.40 0.39 4.72
CA ASN A 87 12.03 1.75 5.12
C ASN A 87 10.84 2.27 4.30
N LYS A 88 10.79 1.98 2.99
CA LYS A 88 9.63 2.30 2.14
C LYS A 88 8.36 1.57 2.58
N VAL A 89 8.45 0.33 3.07
CA VAL A 89 7.29 -0.39 3.63
C VAL A 89 6.75 0.34 4.85
N GLU A 90 7.64 0.77 5.75
CA GLU A 90 7.27 1.50 6.96
C GLU A 90 6.66 2.87 6.64
N GLU A 91 7.23 3.60 5.69
CA GLU A 91 6.69 4.88 5.22
C GLU A 91 5.32 4.71 4.57
N ALA A 92 5.17 3.71 3.69
CA ALA A 92 3.89 3.40 3.06
C ALA A 92 2.81 3.10 4.10
N TYR A 93 3.11 2.24 5.07
CA TYR A 93 2.18 1.88 6.13
C TYR A 93 1.76 3.09 6.98
N LYS A 94 2.69 3.99 7.31
CA LYS A 94 2.41 5.19 8.13
C LYS A 94 1.61 6.25 7.39
N ASN A 95 1.81 6.38 6.08
CA ASN A 95 1.29 7.51 5.31
C ASN A 95 -0.05 7.21 4.61
N ILE A 96 -0.54 5.97 4.62
CA ILE A 96 -1.88 5.65 4.15
C ILE A 96 -2.91 6.27 5.09
N VAL A 97 -3.82 7.07 4.54
CA VAL A 97 -4.92 7.68 5.29
C VAL A 97 -6.20 6.90 5.06
N LEU A 98 -6.87 6.50 6.14
CA LEU A 98 -8.20 5.89 6.09
C LEU A 98 -9.24 6.99 6.35
N THR A 99 -10.27 7.08 5.52
CA THR A 99 -11.35 8.07 5.72
C THR A 99 -12.71 7.49 5.32
N SER A 100 -13.75 7.93 6.03
CA SER A 100 -15.15 7.67 5.68
C SER A 100 -15.83 8.87 4.99
N SER A 101 -15.17 10.03 4.93
CA SER A 101 -15.68 11.23 4.26
C SER A 101 -15.41 11.21 2.75
N TYR A 102 -16.45 11.44 1.96
CA TYR A 102 -16.32 11.61 0.51
C TYR A 102 -15.53 12.86 0.17
N GLU A 103 -15.75 13.95 0.91
CA GLU A 103 -15.08 15.22 0.71
C GLU A 103 -13.57 15.07 0.92
N GLU A 104 -13.14 14.44 2.04
CA GLU A 104 -11.72 14.19 2.30
C GLU A 104 -11.09 13.28 1.26
N ALA A 105 -11.83 12.27 0.80
CA ALA A 105 -11.38 11.32 -0.21
C ALA A 105 -11.21 11.95 -1.59
N ALA A 106 -12.04 12.93 -1.96
CA ALA A 106 -12.04 13.53 -3.28
C ALA A 106 -11.24 14.84 -3.38
N LYS A 107 -11.01 15.54 -2.26
CA LYS A 107 -10.52 16.93 -2.22
C LYS A 107 -9.29 17.23 -3.08
N ASP A 108 -8.33 16.32 -3.10
CA ASP A 108 -7.01 16.46 -3.73
C ASP A 108 -6.64 15.24 -4.57
N ALA A 109 -7.62 14.36 -4.85
CA ALA A 109 -7.39 13.14 -5.60
C ALA A 109 -7.12 13.47 -7.08
N ASP A 110 -5.97 13.02 -7.58
CA ASP A 110 -5.65 13.12 -9.01
C ASP A 110 -6.18 11.89 -9.78
N LEU A 111 -6.40 10.76 -9.09
CA LEU A 111 -6.93 9.49 -9.62
C LEU A 111 -7.72 8.79 -8.52
N VAL A 112 -8.84 8.21 -8.92
CA VAL A 112 -9.63 7.31 -8.08
C VAL A 112 -9.55 5.90 -8.67
N ILE A 113 -9.20 4.92 -7.84
CA ILE A 113 -9.26 3.50 -8.16
C ILE A 113 -10.41 2.90 -7.37
N GLU A 114 -11.43 2.42 -8.08
CA GLU A 114 -12.59 1.77 -7.49
C GLU A 114 -12.30 0.29 -7.25
N ALA A 115 -12.52 -0.18 -6.02
CA ALA A 115 -12.29 -1.55 -5.56
C ALA A 115 -13.30 -1.96 -4.46
N ILE A 116 -14.58 -1.62 -4.66
CA ILE A 116 -15.71 -1.97 -3.82
C ILE A 116 -16.26 -3.36 -4.19
N ALA A 117 -17.30 -3.81 -3.48
CA ALA A 117 -17.94 -5.08 -3.81
C ALA A 117 -18.67 -4.99 -5.15
N GLU A 118 -18.51 -6.00 -6.00
CA GLU A 118 -19.27 -6.14 -7.25
C GLU A 118 -20.75 -6.41 -6.92
N SER A 119 -21.65 -5.63 -7.52
CA SER A 119 -23.11 -5.71 -7.34
C SER A 119 -23.84 -5.51 -8.64
#